data_AF-A0A7C3QED0-F1
#
_entry.id   AF-A0A7C3QED0-F1
#
_cell.length_a   1.000
_cell.length_b   1.000
_cell.length_c   1.000
_cell.angle_alpha   90.00
_cell.angle_beta   90.00
_cell.angle_gamma   90.00
#
_symmetry.space_group_name_H-M   'P 1'
#
loop_
_entity.id
_entity.type
_entity.pdbx_description
1 polymer ?
#
loop_
_entity_poly.entity_id
_entity_poly.type
_entity_poly.pdbx_seq_one_letter_code
_entity_poly.pdbx_strand_id
1 'polypeptide(L)'
;MDNLNNQSQHYFQDDDQSYPQGEAAKSQIESRHRKGFIWRIFFMAALLTAIVVLAALMFSIVNDSFGYVIVVSKIDPERLALNVANERLLTMPNTASSENDALLAEAIANDASGIGFFGSAVYQQNRDALKLLAVDGETAVSPQYPFTRTLYLYTTNDILVENQAANVFLNYLITYAPNTADGYLTASKSDLARAQQNWLQANPDLPAPAGKWPAINPDGINGRIAISGSSSLAPLIEQTAAQLAAAGFAAEIRRNAGGSAAGLEAFCRGEADIAAASRPIQSDEIELCRENGRTPQAYPIAADALTIVANPALSFLENVTQAELAQIFAEAETWQEVNPAWPDTPIHRTIPGANSGTLDFFSQRLLQPELAALPKDDLVRLLAANISVGRGRALERDQLFYPDKLVFDSPAAWNEACSQPKGERPSGCTAPPRTQAEIYDLVLQEVVQPNVAAAFSLFDTLAKRGEIQTLAASEYPNGRLQFRSWLSLDFIVTPQSS
;
A
#
# COMPACT_ATOMS: atom_id res chain seq x y z
N MET A 1 -37.42 -11.38 -107.10
CA MET A 1 -36.24 -11.43 -106.22
C MET A 1 -35.44 -10.14 -106.46
N ASP A 2 -36.06 -8.97 -106.31
CA ASP A 2 -36.37 -8.25 -105.05
C ASP A 2 -35.07 -7.86 -104.33
N ASN A 3 -34.42 -6.78 -104.74
CA ASN A 3 -34.72 -5.36 -104.56
C ASN A 3 -34.42 -4.86 -103.13
N LEU A 4 -33.13 -4.70 -102.87
CA LEU A 4 -32.56 -3.81 -101.86
C LEU A 4 -32.39 -2.42 -102.49
N ASN A 5 -33.24 -1.44 -102.13
CA ASN A 5 -32.79 -0.05 -102.13
C ASN A 5 -33.77 0.90 -101.40
N ASN A 6 -33.18 1.72 -100.54
CA ASN A 6 -33.43 3.15 -100.45
C ASN A 6 -34.74 3.66 -99.79
N GLN A 7 -34.70 3.87 -98.47
CA GLN A 7 -35.34 5.03 -97.85
C GLN A 7 -34.47 5.57 -96.71
N SER A 8 -33.54 6.44 -97.08
CA SER A 8 -32.99 7.47 -96.20
C SER A 8 -33.52 8.82 -96.67
N GLN A 9 -33.75 9.73 -95.72
CA GLN A 9 -34.12 11.14 -95.85
C GLN A 9 -35.61 11.46 -95.73
N HIS A 10 -36.05 11.71 -94.50
CA HIS A 10 -36.79 12.94 -94.19
C HIS A 10 -36.75 13.23 -92.69
N TYR A 11 -36.60 14.52 -92.37
CA TYR A 11 -36.75 15.16 -91.06
C TYR A 11 -35.57 15.12 -90.06
N PHE A 12 -34.50 15.84 -90.43
CA PHE A 12 -33.86 16.75 -89.47
C PHE A 12 -34.40 18.16 -89.77
N GLN A 13 -35.34 18.62 -88.96
CA GLN A 13 -35.70 20.04 -88.87
C GLN A 13 -35.61 20.44 -87.40
N ASP A 14 -34.61 21.29 -87.16
CA ASP A 14 -34.41 22.23 -86.06
C ASP A 14 -35.52 22.32 -85.01
N ASP A 15 -35.27 21.70 -83.85
CA ASP A 15 -35.83 22.13 -82.57
C ASP A 15 -34.69 22.77 -81.77
N ASP A 16 -34.12 23.85 -82.32
CA ASP A 16 -33.10 24.70 -81.70
C ASP A 16 -33.74 25.64 -80.65
N GLN A 17 -34.58 25.06 -79.79
CA GLN A 17 -35.27 25.71 -78.67
C GLN A 17 -34.89 25.10 -77.31
N SER A 18 -33.72 24.48 -77.21
CA SER A 18 -33.38 23.76 -75.97
C SER A 18 -32.58 24.57 -74.96
N TYR A 19 -31.90 25.66 -75.37
CA TYR A 19 -31.01 26.40 -74.48
C TYR A 19 -31.25 27.92 -74.53
N PRO A 20 -31.52 28.56 -73.39
CA PRO A 20 -31.75 29.99 -73.35
C PRO A 20 -30.46 30.73 -73.75
N GLN A 21 -30.59 31.73 -74.61
CA GLN A 21 -29.50 32.64 -75.01
C GLN A 21 -29.79 34.07 -74.52
N GLY A 22 -28.74 34.91 -74.39
CA GLY A 22 -28.88 36.32 -73.96
C GLY A 22 -29.16 36.51 -72.46
N GLU A 23 -30.01 37.50 -72.11
CA GLU A 23 -30.34 37.82 -70.70
C GLU A 23 -31.03 36.66 -69.95
N ALA A 24 -31.82 35.84 -70.65
CA ALA A 24 -32.45 34.65 -70.07
C ALA A 24 -31.43 33.57 -69.68
N ALA A 25 -30.33 33.45 -70.43
CA ALA A 25 -29.21 32.56 -70.09
C ALA A 25 -28.47 33.06 -68.84
N LYS A 26 -28.20 34.37 -68.80
CA LYS A 26 -27.52 35.03 -67.67
C LYS A 26 -28.34 34.90 -66.38
N SER A 27 -29.64 35.16 -66.42
CA SER A 27 -30.51 35.04 -65.24
C SER A 27 -30.65 33.59 -64.75
N GLN A 28 -30.68 32.61 -65.66
CA GLN A 28 -30.69 31.19 -65.28
C GLN A 28 -29.36 30.73 -64.69
N ILE A 29 -28.23 31.19 -65.22
CA ILE A 29 -26.89 30.94 -64.68
C ILE A 29 -26.76 31.57 -63.28
N GLU A 30 -27.16 32.83 -63.11
CA GLU A 30 -27.18 33.51 -61.80
C GLU A 30 -28.08 32.80 -60.78
N SER A 31 -29.27 32.35 -61.19
CA SER A 31 -30.18 31.57 -60.36
C SER A 31 -29.57 30.22 -59.95
N ARG A 32 -28.89 29.53 -60.87
CA ARG A 32 -28.17 28.27 -60.61
C ARG A 32 -26.96 28.48 -59.69
N HIS A 33 -26.19 29.55 -59.86
CA HIS A 33 -25.11 29.91 -58.95
C HIS A 33 -25.64 30.23 -57.55
N ARG A 34 -26.76 30.96 -57.44
CA ARG A 34 -27.39 31.26 -56.15
C ARG A 34 -27.92 29.99 -55.48
N LYS A 35 -28.60 29.11 -56.21
CA LYS A 35 -29.05 27.80 -55.71
C LYS A 35 -27.89 26.90 -55.31
N GLY A 36 -26.84 26.82 -56.15
CA GLY A 36 -25.62 26.06 -55.86
C GLY A 36 -24.87 26.58 -54.65
N PHE A 37 -24.82 27.91 -54.45
CA PHE A 37 -24.25 28.54 -53.27
C PHE A 37 -25.04 28.18 -52.00
N ILE A 38 -26.38 28.21 -52.05
CA ILE A 38 -27.25 27.80 -50.94
C ILE A 38 -27.02 26.32 -50.58
N TRP A 39 -27.00 25.43 -51.57
CA TRP A 39 -26.71 24.00 -51.34
C TRP A 39 -25.30 23.76 -50.80
N ARG A 40 -24.30 24.53 -51.25
CA ARG A 40 -22.94 24.47 -50.72
C ARG A 40 -22.90 24.88 -49.25
N ILE A 41 -23.62 25.94 -48.86
CA ILE A 41 -23.74 26.34 -47.45
C ILE A 41 -24.37 25.22 -46.63
N PHE A 42 -25.47 24.64 -47.12
CA PHE A 42 -26.16 23.56 -46.42
C PHE A 42 -25.24 22.34 -46.21
N PHE A 43 -24.52 21.92 -47.26
CA PHE A 43 -23.57 20.81 -47.17
C PHE A 43 -22.40 21.12 -46.21
N MET A 44 -21.83 22.32 -46.27
CA MET A 44 -20.77 22.75 -45.34
C MET A 44 -21.27 22.81 -43.89
N ALA A 45 -22.50 23.28 -43.66
CA ALA A 45 -23.10 23.31 -42.33
C ALA A 45 -23.37 21.89 -41.79
N ALA A 46 -23.84 20.97 -42.64
CA ALA A 46 -24.01 19.57 -42.29
C ALA A 46 -22.67 18.90 -41.95
N LEU A 47 -21.61 19.13 -42.76
CA LEU A 47 -20.27 18.63 -42.50
C LEU A 47 -19.69 19.18 -41.19
N LEU A 48 -19.83 20.48 -40.94
CA LEU A 48 -19.35 21.13 -39.72
C LEU A 48 -20.10 20.58 -38.50
N THR A 49 -21.42 20.40 -38.60
CA THR A 49 -22.23 19.76 -37.56
C THR A 49 -21.75 18.33 -37.28
N ALA A 50 -21.50 17.54 -38.33
CA ALA A 50 -20.99 16.18 -38.18
C ALA A 50 -19.61 16.15 -37.50
N ILE A 51 -18.70 17.07 -37.85
CA ILE A 51 -17.39 17.20 -37.21
C ILE A 51 -17.55 17.57 -35.73
N VAL A 52 -18.42 18.52 -35.40
CA VAL A 52 -18.67 18.92 -34.00
C VAL A 52 -19.25 17.77 -33.19
N VAL A 53 -20.22 17.03 -33.75
CA VAL A 53 -20.79 15.84 -33.08
C VAL A 53 -19.73 14.77 -32.89
N LEU A 54 -18.91 14.48 -33.90
CA LEU A 54 -17.82 13.50 -33.81
C LEU A 54 -16.78 13.93 -32.76
N ALA A 55 -16.41 15.21 -32.73
CA ALA A 55 -15.49 15.75 -31.74
C ALA A 55 -16.07 15.66 -30.33
N ALA A 56 -17.36 15.96 -30.14
CA ALA A 56 -18.04 15.82 -28.85
C ALA A 56 -18.10 14.36 -28.39
N LEU A 57 -18.36 13.42 -29.31
CA LEU A 57 -18.38 11.99 -29.02
C LEU A 57 -16.98 11.48 -28.66
N MET A 58 -15.95 11.88 -29.43
CA MET A 58 -14.56 11.55 -29.11
C MET A 58 -14.15 12.14 -27.75
N PHE A 59 -14.58 13.36 -27.45
CA PHE A 59 -14.34 14.00 -26.15
C PHE A 59 -14.98 13.21 -25.00
N SER A 60 -16.23 12.75 -25.15
CA SER A 60 -16.90 11.90 -24.15
C SER A 60 -16.16 10.58 -23.96
N ILE A 61 -15.81 9.90 -25.05
CA ILE A 61 -15.10 8.62 -24.98
C ILE A 61 -13.76 8.80 -24.24
N VAL A 62 -12.98 9.81 -24.59
CA VAL A 62 -11.72 10.09 -23.89
C VAL A 62 -11.99 10.42 -22.42
N ASN A 63 -12.97 11.26 -22.11
CA ASN A 63 -13.26 11.60 -20.72
C ASN A 63 -13.63 10.38 -19.87
N ASP A 64 -14.41 9.45 -20.43
CA ASP A 64 -14.94 8.30 -19.70
C ASP A 64 -13.95 7.11 -19.70
N SER A 65 -13.00 7.09 -20.63
CA SER A 65 -12.00 6.01 -20.77
C SER A 65 -10.76 6.19 -19.90
N PHE A 66 -10.53 7.36 -19.36
CA PHE A 66 -9.36 7.66 -18.53
C PHE A 66 -9.78 8.35 -17.23
N GLY A 67 -9.04 8.13 -16.16
CA GLY A 67 -9.23 8.88 -14.93
C GLY A 67 -8.82 8.12 -13.68
N TYR A 68 -9.06 8.72 -12.51
CA TYR A 68 -8.80 8.08 -11.24
C TYR A 68 -9.90 7.09 -10.86
N VAL A 69 -9.49 6.02 -10.20
CA VAL A 69 -10.37 5.12 -9.47
C VAL A 69 -9.85 4.96 -8.06
N ILE A 70 -10.75 4.68 -7.13
CA ILE A 70 -10.41 4.26 -5.78
C ILE A 70 -10.58 2.75 -5.75
N VAL A 71 -9.48 2.03 -5.59
CA VAL A 71 -9.48 0.56 -5.46
C VAL A 71 -9.40 0.20 -3.99
N VAL A 72 -10.45 -0.42 -3.46
CA VAL A 72 -10.46 -1.01 -2.12
C VAL A 72 -10.25 -2.51 -2.27
N SER A 73 -9.25 -3.03 -1.60
CA SER A 73 -8.96 -4.48 -1.60
C SER A 73 -9.42 -5.09 -0.28
N LYS A 74 -9.84 -6.35 -0.32
CA LYS A 74 -10.16 -7.11 0.89
C LYS A 74 -8.93 -7.27 1.78
N ILE A 75 -7.77 -7.54 1.18
CA ILE A 75 -6.48 -7.58 1.86
C ILE A 75 -5.50 -6.75 1.05
N ASP A 76 -4.73 -5.89 1.72
CA ASP A 76 -3.72 -5.07 1.04
C ASP A 76 -2.58 -5.95 0.48
N PRO A 77 -2.25 -5.85 -0.82
CA PRO A 77 -1.18 -6.64 -1.43
C PRO A 77 0.21 -6.35 -0.85
N GLU A 78 0.49 -5.12 -0.43
CA GLU A 78 1.77 -4.78 0.22
C GLU A 78 1.85 -5.42 1.61
N ARG A 79 0.72 -5.49 2.32
CA ARG A 79 0.66 -6.16 3.62
C ARG A 79 0.90 -7.67 3.47
N LEU A 80 0.32 -8.29 2.45
CA LEU A 80 0.57 -9.70 2.15
C LEU A 80 2.04 -9.99 1.87
N ALA A 81 2.68 -9.19 1.01
CA ALA A 81 4.09 -9.33 0.69
C ALA A 81 4.98 -9.13 1.92
N LEU A 82 4.66 -8.13 2.75
CA LEU A 82 5.35 -7.87 4.00
C LEU A 82 5.21 -9.03 5.01
N ASN A 83 4.04 -9.62 5.14
CA ASN A 83 3.82 -10.77 6.03
C ASN A 83 4.67 -11.97 5.62
N VAL A 84 4.76 -12.27 4.32
CA VAL A 84 5.64 -13.34 3.80
C VAL A 84 7.10 -13.04 4.11
N ALA A 85 7.54 -11.79 3.92
CA ALA A 85 8.91 -11.37 4.23
C ALA A 85 9.23 -11.50 5.73
N ASN A 86 8.31 -11.08 6.60
CA ASN A 86 8.45 -11.23 8.05
C ASN A 86 8.49 -12.69 8.49
N GLU A 87 7.61 -13.53 7.94
CA GLU A 87 7.59 -14.98 8.22
C GLU A 87 8.93 -15.62 7.84
N ARG A 88 9.50 -15.24 6.68
CA ARG A 88 10.83 -15.69 6.27
C ARG A 88 11.91 -15.34 7.31
N LEU A 89 11.95 -14.09 7.78
CA LEU A 89 12.90 -13.67 8.83
C LEU A 89 12.71 -14.47 10.13
N LEU A 90 11.46 -14.64 10.57
CA LEU A 90 11.11 -15.34 11.82
C LEU A 90 11.42 -16.84 11.78
N THR A 91 11.42 -17.44 10.60
CA THR A 91 11.61 -18.89 10.40
C THR A 91 13.02 -19.27 9.93
N MET A 92 13.90 -18.29 9.70
CA MET A 92 15.31 -18.57 9.41
C MET A 92 15.95 -19.43 10.52
N PRO A 93 16.83 -20.39 10.18
CA PRO A 93 17.58 -21.15 11.16
C PRO A 93 18.34 -20.26 12.14
N ASN A 94 18.44 -20.70 13.39
CA ASN A 94 19.08 -19.99 14.50
C ASN A 94 18.52 -18.57 14.74
N THR A 95 17.22 -18.37 14.52
CA THR A 95 16.52 -17.13 14.86
C THR A 95 15.74 -17.28 16.17
N ALA A 96 16.04 -16.39 17.13
CA ALA A 96 15.20 -16.12 18.28
C ALA A 96 14.42 -14.81 18.07
N SER A 97 13.21 -14.72 18.62
CA SER A 97 12.42 -13.49 18.56
C SER A 97 11.70 -13.16 19.87
N SER A 98 11.43 -11.87 20.08
CA SER A 98 10.75 -11.35 21.27
C SER A 98 10.02 -10.04 20.94
N GLU A 99 8.85 -9.83 21.56
CA GLU A 99 8.13 -8.54 21.49
C GLU A 99 8.73 -7.48 22.43
N ASN A 100 9.64 -7.90 23.33
CA ASN A 100 10.29 -7.02 24.28
C ASN A 100 11.74 -6.73 23.84
N ASP A 101 11.98 -5.49 23.41
CA ASP A 101 13.28 -5.02 22.94
C ASP A 101 14.40 -5.17 24.01
N ALA A 102 14.09 -5.06 25.30
CA ALA A 102 15.09 -5.27 26.36
C ALA A 102 15.58 -6.73 26.42
N LEU A 103 14.67 -7.70 26.18
CA LEU A 103 15.05 -9.11 26.09
C LEU A 103 15.86 -9.40 24.82
N LEU A 104 15.63 -8.66 23.72
CA LEU A 104 16.45 -8.77 22.52
C LEU A 104 17.89 -8.32 22.81
N ALA A 105 18.04 -7.17 23.48
CA ALA A 105 19.35 -6.65 23.86
C ALA A 105 20.11 -7.62 24.77
N GLU A 106 19.44 -8.17 25.79
CA GLU A 106 20.01 -9.17 26.70
C GLU A 106 20.41 -10.46 25.96
N ALA A 107 19.57 -10.97 25.08
CA ALA A 107 19.85 -12.19 24.32
C ALA A 107 21.09 -12.02 23.42
N ILE A 108 21.23 -10.88 22.74
CA ILE A 108 22.41 -10.60 21.88
C ILE A 108 23.68 -10.43 22.72
N ALA A 109 23.59 -9.73 23.86
CA ALA A 109 24.73 -9.57 24.76
C ALA A 109 25.24 -10.90 25.33
N ASN A 110 24.34 -11.87 25.54
CA ASN A 110 24.66 -13.18 26.09
C ASN A 110 25.04 -14.25 25.05
N ASP A 111 24.82 -13.99 23.76
CA ASP A 111 25.22 -14.88 22.67
C ASP A 111 26.45 -14.33 21.93
N ALA A 112 27.60 -14.98 22.07
CA ALA A 112 28.85 -14.58 21.43
C ALA A 112 28.77 -14.56 19.88
N SER A 113 27.80 -15.26 19.29
CA SER A 113 27.51 -15.27 17.85
C SER A 113 26.29 -14.42 17.47
N GLY A 114 25.71 -13.69 18.44
CA GLY A 114 24.45 -12.99 18.29
C GLY A 114 24.54 -11.71 17.46
N ILE A 115 23.61 -11.56 16.52
CA ILE A 115 23.29 -10.32 15.81
C ILE A 115 21.79 -10.04 15.89
N GLY A 116 21.40 -8.77 15.89
CA GLY A 116 20.00 -8.40 15.88
C GLY A 116 19.76 -6.92 15.63
N PHE A 117 18.51 -6.51 15.79
CA PHE A 117 18.11 -5.11 15.61
C PHE A 117 16.94 -4.72 16.51
N PHE A 118 16.98 -3.47 16.98
CA PHE A 118 15.91 -2.83 17.76
C PHE A 118 16.14 -1.31 17.86
N GLY A 119 15.20 -0.57 18.44
CA GLY A 119 15.25 0.89 18.52
C GLY A 119 16.44 1.43 19.32
N SER A 120 16.97 2.58 18.91
CA SER A 120 18.21 3.16 19.47
C SER A 120 18.13 3.44 20.97
N ALA A 121 16.96 3.81 21.50
CA ALA A 121 16.75 4.02 22.93
C ALA A 121 17.14 2.81 23.79
N VAL A 122 16.85 1.59 23.32
CA VAL A 122 17.20 0.36 24.02
C VAL A 122 18.70 0.06 23.90
N TYR A 123 19.31 0.40 22.76
CA TYR A 123 20.76 0.29 22.58
C TYR A 123 21.49 1.21 23.57
N GLN A 124 21.04 2.45 23.76
CA GLN A 124 21.70 3.38 24.69
C GLN A 124 21.75 2.83 26.12
N GLN A 125 20.72 2.12 26.56
CA GLN A 125 20.65 1.48 27.88
C GLN A 125 21.60 0.27 28.01
N ASN A 126 22.02 -0.33 26.89
CA ASN A 126 22.78 -1.58 26.84
C ASN A 126 24.12 -1.44 26.08
N ARG A 127 24.56 -0.21 25.79
CA ARG A 127 25.69 0.08 24.89
C ARG A 127 27.02 -0.50 25.35
N ASP A 128 27.18 -0.71 26.65
CA ASP A 128 28.44 -1.23 27.22
C ASP A 128 28.58 -2.75 26.97
N ALA A 129 27.48 -3.44 26.66
CA ALA A 129 27.45 -4.88 26.40
C ALA A 129 27.29 -5.23 24.91
N LEU A 130 27.02 -4.24 24.06
CA LEU A 130 26.66 -4.42 22.65
C LEU A 130 27.58 -3.64 21.74
N LYS A 131 27.81 -4.17 20.55
CA LYS A 131 28.50 -3.47 19.48
C LYS A 131 27.49 -2.97 18.45
N LEU A 132 27.45 -1.66 18.25
CA LEU A 132 26.70 -1.04 17.16
C LEU A 132 27.44 -1.24 15.82
N LEU A 133 26.72 -1.73 14.80
CA LEU A 133 27.24 -1.87 13.45
C LEU A 133 26.92 -0.65 12.59
N ALA A 134 27.87 -0.25 11.75
CA ALA A 134 27.59 0.69 10.66
C ALA A 134 26.86 -0.03 9.51
N VAL A 135 25.96 0.68 8.85
CA VAL A 135 25.29 0.22 7.63
C VAL A 135 25.67 1.16 6.49
N ASP A 136 26.29 0.61 5.45
CA ASP A 136 26.83 1.39 4.32
C ASP A 136 27.73 2.55 4.78
N GLY A 137 28.48 2.35 5.88
CA GLY A 137 29.36 3.36 6.49
C GLY A 137 28.66 4.34 7.43
N GLU A 138 27.33 4.28 7.56
CA GLU A 138 26.53 5.18 8.40
C GLU A 138 26.09 4.49 9.70
N THR A 139 26.03 5.23 10.80
CA THR A 139 25.52 4.73 12.08
C THR A 139 24.19 5.40 12.43
N ALA A 140 23.46 4.84 13.40
CA ALA A 140 22.12 5.31 13.81
C ALA A 140 22.05 6.78 14.30
N VAL A 141 23.19 7.46 14.48
CA VAL A 141 23.28 8.89 14.81
C VAL A 141 23.41 9.80 13.58
N SER A 142 23.63 9.21 12.40
CA SER A 142 23.82 9.94 11.14
C SER A 142 22.48 10.32 10.49
N PRO A 143 22.32 11.54 9.98
CA PRO A 143 21.15 11.92 9.19
C PRO A 143 20.97 11.09 7.91
N GLN A 144 22.03 10.46 7.40
CA GLN A 144 22.03 9.62 6.21
C GLN A 144 21.64 8.16 6.50
N TYR A 145 21.45 7.81 7.78
CA TYR A 145 21.19 6.44 8.18
C TYR A 145 19.86 5.91 7.61
N PRO A 146 19.87 4.76 6.91
CA PRO A 146 18.72 4.33 6.09
C PRO A 146 17.54 3.81 6.91
N PHE A 147 17.72 3.44 8.18
CA PHE A 147 16.69 2.84 9.03
C PHE A 147 16.18 3.80 10.10
N THR A 148 15.73 4.98 9.66
CA THR A 148 15.04 5.93 10.54
C THR A 148 13.54 5.89 10.28
N ARG A 149 12.74 5.83 11.35
CA ARG A 149 11.27 5.78 11.27
C ARG A 149 10.61 6.77 12.21
N THR A 150 9.39 7.17 11.89
CA THR A 150 8.55 7.94 12.80
C THR A 150 7.83 7.01 13.77
N LEU A 151 7.75 7.43 15.04
CA LEU A 151 6.97 6.78 16.09
C LEU A 151 5.65 7.52 16.29
N TYR A 152 4.60 6.75 16.52
CA TYR A 152 3.23 7.25 16.58
C TYR A 152 2.56 6.86 17.90
N LEU A 153 1.74 7.77 18.39
CA LEU A 153 0.62 7.42 19.28
C LEU A 153 -0.68 7.52 18.49
N TYR A 154 -1.62 6.64 18.79
CA TYR A 154 -2.95 6.61 18.20
C TYR A 154 -3.99 6.70 19.31
N THR A 155 -4.96 7.60 19.14
CA THR A 155 -6.15 7.68 20.00
C THR A 155 -7.32 8.25 19.19
N THR A 156 -8.51 8.42 19.78
CA THR A 156 -9.65 9.06 19.11
C THR A 156 -9.97 10.41 19.75
N ASN A 157 -10.65 11.28 19.00
CA ASN A 157 -11.16 12.54 19.57
C ASN A 157 -12.10 12.28 20.75
N ASP A 158 -12.95 11.26 20.64
CA ASP A 158 -13.91 10.89 21.71
C ASP A 158 -13.18 10.49 22.99
N ILE A 159 -12.12 9.67 22.90
CA ILE A 159 -11.30 9.29 24.06
C ILE A 159 -10.64 10.52 24.68
N LEU A 160 -10.13 11.45 23.87
CA LEU A 160 -9.50 12.68 24.39
C LEU A 160 -10.49 13.61 25.09
N VAL A 161 -11.76 13.61 24.67
CA VAL A 161 -12.84 14.38 25.31
C VAL A 161 -13.30 13.70 26.60
N GLU A 162 -13.47 12.38 26.59
CA GLU A 162 -14.01 11.61 27.71
C GLU A 162 -12.97 11.30 28.80
N ASN A 163 -11.71 11.08 28.41
CA ASN A 163 -10.61 10.70 29.29
C ASN A 163 -9.57 11.83 29.37
N GLN A 164 -9.81 12.76 30.30
CA GLN A 164 -8.90 13.89 30.54
C GLN A 164 -7.47 13.43 30.87
N ALA A 165 -7.30 12.30 31.57
CA ALA A 165 -5.99 11.75 31.88
C ALA A 165 -5.23 11.37 30.60
N ALA A 166 -5.89 10.67 29.66
CA ALA A 166 -5.30 10.31 28.36
C ALA A 166 -4.91 11.56 27.55
N ASN A 167 -5.77 12.58 27.59
CA ASN A 167 -5.54 13.85 26.89
C ASN A 167 -4.33 14.62 27.43
N VAL A 168 -4.24 14.76 28.75
CA VAL A 168 -3.08 15.38 29.41
C VAL A 168 -1.81 14.58 29.17
N PHE A 169 -1.87 13.25 29.25
CA PHE A 169 -0.72 12.38 28.98
C PHE A 169 -0.18 12.59 27.56
N LEU A 170 -1.06 12.55 26.56
CA LEU A 170 -0.69 12.75 25.16
C LEU A 170 -0.06 14.13 24.93
N ASN A 171 -0.69 15.19 25.44
CA ASN A 171 -0.16 16.55 25.32
C ASN A 171 1.21 16.70 25.98
N TYR A 172 1.36 16.19 27.21
CA TYR A 172 2.60 16.25 27.96
C TYR A 172 3.70 15.49 27.21
N LEU A 173 3.42 14.26 26.77
CA LEU A 173 4.37 13.47 26.01
C LEU A 173 4.84 14.24 24.77
N ILE A 174 3.95 14.77 23.94
CA ILE A 174 4.37 15.45 22.71
C ILE A 174 5.11 16.77 23.00
N THR A 175 4.73 17.47 24.08
CA THR A 175 5.38 18.72 24.49
C THR A 175 6.83 18.50 24.97
N TYR A 176 7.09 17.40 25.68
CA TYR A 176 8.36 17.16 26.37
C TYR A 176 9.22 16.03 25.76
N ALA A 177 8.65 15.13 24.95
CA ALA A 177 9.37 14.05 24.25
C ALA A 177 10.53 14.54 23.36
N PRO A 178 10.44 15.68 22.63
CA PRO A 178 11.53 16.16 21.80
C PRO A 178 12.85 16.46 22.53
N ASN A 179 12.83 16.56 23.87
CA ASN A 179 13.93 17.12 24.66
C ASN A 179 14.49 16.19 25.75
N THR A 180 14.01 14.94 25.90
CA THR A 180 14.18 14.24 27.20
C THR A 180 14.66 12.79 27.17
N ALA A 181 14.45 12.01 26.11
CA ALA A 181 14.78 10.59 26.11
C ALA A 181 16.03 10.27 25.27
N ASP A 182 17.08 9.75 25.90
CA ASP A 182 18.29 9.30 25.21
C ASP A 182 17.95 8.23 24.16
N GLY A 183 18.48 8.40 22.95
CA GLY A 183 18.32 7.45 21.84
C GLY A 183 17.11 7.69 20.93
N TYR A 184 16.25 8.69 21.20
CA TYR A 184 15.22 9.13 20.24
C TYR A 184 15.66 10.37 19.46
N LEU A 185 15.18 10.47 18.23
CA LEU A 185 15.35 11.63 17.36
C LEU A 185 14.11 12.53 17.43
N THR A 186 14.30 13.83 17.28
CA THR A 186 13.16 14.77 17.21
C THR A 186 12.34 14.50 15.95
N ALA A 187 11.02 14.39 16.10
CA ALA A 187 10.10 14.31 14.96
C ALA A 187 10.24 15.52 14.03
N SER A 188 9.88 15.36 12.75
CA SER A 188 9.95 16.46 11.79
C SER A 188 9.03 17.62 12.20
N LYS A 189 9.35 18.85 11.78
CA LYS A 189 8.50 20.02 12.05
C LYS A 189 7.07 19.82 11.51
N SER A 190 6.93 19.18 10.36
CA SER A 190 5.64 18.83 9.76
C SER A 190 4.87 17.80 10.61
N ASP A 191 5.58 16.81 11.16
CA ASP A 191 4.98 15.81 12.03
C ASP A 191 4.46 16.44 13.32
N LEU A 192 5.28 17.24 13.99
CA LEU A 192 4.88 17.92 15.22
C LEU A 192 3.73 18.90 14.97
N ALA A 193 3.71 19.61 13.84
CA ALA A 193 2.60 20.47 13.46
C ALA A 193 1.32 19.68 13.22
N ARG A 194 1.40 18.51 12.57
CA ARG A 194 0.27 17.61 12.36
C ARG A 194 -0.27 17.05 13.68
N ALA A 195 0.62 16.58 14.56
CA ALA A 195 0.24 16.10 15.89
C ALA A 195 -0.47 17.20 16.69
N GLN A 196 0.05 18.44 16.62
CA GLN A 196 -0.56 19.60 17.28
C GLN A 196 -1.94 19.90 16.70
N GLN A 197 -2.08 19.91 15.38
CA GLN A 197 -3.36 20.17 14.71
C GLN A 197 -4.41 19.12 15.10
N ASN A 198 -4.05 17.83 15.08
CA ASN A 198 -4.94 16.74 15.47
C ASN A 198 -5.36 16.86 16.94
N TRP A 199 -4.45 17.30 17.81
CA TRP A 199 -4.76 17.48 19.22
C TRP A 199 -5.71 18.67 19.46
N LEU A 200 -5.51 19.78 18.73
CA LEU A 200 -6.39 20.96 18.80
C LEU A 200 -7.80 20.69 18.27
N GLN A 201 -7.96 19.79 17.30
CA GLN A 201 -9.29 19.38 16.84
C GLN A 201 -10.11 18.71 17.95
N ALA A 202 -9.47 17.94 18.84
CA ALA A 202 -10.11 17.37 20.01
C ALA A 202 -10.28 18.37 21.18
N ASN A 203 -9.64 19.54 21.10
CA ASN A 203 -9.62 20.55 22.17
C ASN A 203 -9.89 21.98 21.63
N PRO A 204 -11.05 22.22 20.99
CA PRO A 204 -11.32 23.47 20.26
C PRO A 204 -11.36 24.72 21.14
N ASP A 205 -11.64 24.56 22.44
CA ASP A 205 -11.78 25.66 23.38
C ASP A 205 -10.43 26.15 23.96
N LEU A 206 -9.33 25.44 23.68
CA LEU A 206 -8.02 25.79 24.21
C LEU A 206 -7.27 26.76 23.29
N PRO A 207 -6.75 27.89 23.82
CA PRO A 207 -5.99 28.84 23.02
C PRO A 207 -4.63 28.24 22.64
N ALA A 208 -4.36 28.13 21.34
CA ALA A 208 -3.06 27.71 20.80
C ALA A 208 -2.36 28.90 20.12
N PRO A 209 -1.35 29.53 20.74
CA PRO A 209 -0.50 30.47 20.03
C PRO A 209 0.23 29.75 18.89
N ALA A 210 0.30 30.36 17.71
CA ALA A 210 1.01 29.78 16.57
C ALA A 210 2.45 29.37 16.94
N GLY A 211 2.78 28.09 16.76
CA GLY A 211 4.11 27.55 17.04
C GLY A 211 4.40 27.22 18.52
N LYS A 212 3.41 27.26 19.42
CA LYS A 212 3.55 26.80 20.81
C LYS A 212 2.49 25.75 21.16
N TRP A 213 2.94 24.63 21.73
CA TRP A 213 2.04 23.63 22.31
C TRP A 213 1.32 24.22 23.53
N PRO A 214 0.00 24.05 23.67
CA PRO A 214 -0.72 24.51 24.86
C PRO A 214 -0.22 23.71 26.07
N ALA A 215 0.43 24.39 27.02
CA ALA A 215 0.88 23.77 28.25
C ALA A 215 -0.33 23.45 29.14
N ILE A 216 -0.46 22.19 29.55
CA ILE A 216 -1.51 21.74 30.46
C ILE A 216 -0.89 21.50 31.83
N ASN A 217 -1.55 21.96 32.90
CA ASN A 217 -1.17 21.62 34.26
C ASN A 217 -1.64 20.19 34.58
N PRO A 218 -0.73 19.22 34.81
CA PRO A 218 -1.13 17.84 35.11
C PRO A 218 -1.54 17.62 36.57
N ASP A 219 -1.32 18.59 37.46
CA ASP A 219 -1.60 18.47 38.89
C ASP A 219 -3.08 18.18 39.17
N GLY A 220 -3.34 17.16 39.98
CA GLY A 220 -4.68 16.75 40.41
C GLY A 220 -5.51 16.00 39.37
N ILE A 221 -5.01 15.80 38.14
CA ILE A 221 -5.68 14.98 37.13
C ILE A 221 -5.66 13.52 37.59
N ASN A 222 -6.84 12.92 37.71
CA ASN A 222 -7.05 11.56 38.22
C ASN A 222 -7.73 10.67 37.16
N GLY A 223 -8.01 9.41 37.51
CA GLY A 223 -8.64 8.44 36.63
C GLY A 223 -7.66 7.33 36.23
N ARG A 224 -7.86 6.76 35.04
CA ARG A 224 -7.04 5.68 34.50
C ARG A 224 -6.78 5.90 33.01
N ILE A 225 -5.58 5.52 32.57
CA ILE A 225 -5.20 5.44 31.17
C ILE A 225 -4.67 4.03 30.90
N ALA A 226 -5.14 3.40 29.84
CA ALA A 226 -4.57 2.18 29.27
C ALA A 226 -3.78 2.51 27.99
N ILE A 227 -2.49 2.22 28.00
CA ILE A 227 -1.58 2.40 26.87
C ILE A 227 -1.06 1.03 26.45
N SER A 228 -1.22 0.68 25.17
CA SER A 228 -0.79 -0.62 24.64
C SER A 228 0.07 -0.46 23.38
N GLY A 229 1.11 -1.27 23.22
CA GLY A 229 1.73 -1.48 21.91
C GLY A 229 3.25 -1.62 21.89
N SER A 230 3.90 -0.86 21.03
CA SER A 230 5.31 -0.99 20.67
C SER A 230 6.25 -0.84 21.88
N SER A 231 7.09 -1.85 22.10
CA SER A 231 8.16 -1.85 23.09
C SER A 231 9.21 -0.78 22.81
N SER A 232 9.39 -0.38 21.55
CA SER A 232 10.30 0.71 21.17
C SER A 232 9.85 2.08 21.70
N LEU A 233 8.59 2.25 22.13
CA LEU A 233 8.11 3.45 22.82
C LEU A 233 8.13 3.34 24.35
N ALA A 234 8.42 2.17 24.92
CA ALA A 234 8.30 1.94 26.36
C ALA A 234 9.21 2.88 27.19
N PRO A 235 10.50 3.10 26.84
CA PRO A 235 11.34 4.05 27.58
C PRO A 235 10.75 5.47 27.64
N LEU A 236 10.21 5.96 26.53
CA LEU A 236 9.61 7.30 26.43
C LEU A 236 8.31 7.41 27.24
N ILE A 237 7.46 6.38 27.20
CA ILE A 237 6.21 6.31 27.96
C ILE A 237 6.50 6.23 29.47
N GLU A 238 7.50 5.46 29.87
CA GLU A 238 7.93 5.32 31.26
C GLU A 238 8.49 6.61 31.83
N GLN A 239 9.38 7.27 31.07
CA GLN A 239 9.93 8.56 31.46
C GLN A 239 8.83 9.62 31.58
N THR A 240 7.90 9.68 30.62
CA THR A 240 6.77 10.61 30.64
C THR A 240 5.88 10.38 31.85
N ALA A 241 5.57 9.12 32.17
CA ALA A 241 4.79 8.76 33.35
C ALA A 241 5.47 9.21 34.65
N ALA A 242 6.79 9.05 34.76
CA ALA A 242 7.56 9.49 35.93
C ALA A 242 7.56 11.03 36.07
N GLN A 243 7.71 11.76 34.97
CA GLN A 243 7.67 13.23 34.97
C GLN A 243 6.28 13.77 35.33
N LEU A 244 5.22 13.17 34.79
CA LEU A 244 3.84 13.51 35.13
C LEU A 244 3.55 13.29 36.61
N ALA A 245 3.94 12.13 37.16
CA ALA A 245 3.77 11.83 38.57
C ALA A 245 4.50 12.86 39.46
N ALA A 246 5.71 13.26 39.09
CA ALA A 246 6.45 14.31 39.78
C ALA A 246 5.77 15.70 39.69
N ALA A 247 4.98 15.93 38.65
CA ALA A 247 4.21 17.15 38.43
C ALA A 247 2.79 17.12 39.05
N GLY A 248 2.47 16.13 39.89
CA GLY A 248 1.18 16.04 40.60
C GLY A 248 0.09 15.27 39.86
N PHE A 249 0.42 14.61 38.75
CA PHE A 249 -0.51 13.74 38.03
C PHE A 249 -0.90 12.53 38.89
N ALA A 250 -2.19 12.35 39.15
CA ALA A 250 -2.73 11.35 40.07
C ALA A 250 -3.41 10.15 39.38
N ALA A 251 -3.47 10.11 38.04
CA ALA A 251 -4.12 9.03 37.31
C ALA A 251 -3.25 7.75 37.24
N GLU A 252 -3.91 6.59 37.24
CA GLU A 252 -3.27 5.28 37.06
C GLU A 252 -2.91 5.06 35.59
N ILE A 253 -1.62 4.90 35.27
CA ILE A 253 -1.16 4.59 33.90
C ILE A 253 -0.87 3.09 33.78
N ARG A 254 -1.74 2.37 33.09
CA ARG A 254 -1.55 0.96 32.73
C ARG A 254 -0.83 0.87 31.40
N ARG A 255 0.26 0.11 31.37
CA ARG A 255 1.10 -0.08 30.19
C ARG A 255 1.13 -1.55 29.84
N ASN A 256 0.90 -1.85 28.57
CA ASN A 256 1.07 -3.19 28.02
C ASN A 256 1.98 -3.12 26.79
N ALA A 257 3.14 -3.76 26.86
CA ALA A 257 4.04 -3.88 25.72
C ALA A 257 3.79 -5.21 25.03
N GLY A 258 3.30 -5.17 23.78
CA GLY A 258 2.96 -6.37 23.01
C GLY A 258 3.28 -6.28 21.52
N GLY A 259 3.95 -5.21 21.09
CA GLY A 259 4.17 -4.90 19.68
C GLY A 259 3.12 -3.94 19.11
N SER A 260 3.45 -3.25 18.01
CA SER A 260 2.59 -2.25 17.39
C SER A 260 1.25 -2.85 16.94
N ALA A 261 1.27 -4.04 16.34
CA ALA A 261 0.05 -4.69 15.83
C ALA A 261 -0.91 -5.05 16.97
N ALA A 262 -0.42 -5.74 18.01
CA ALA A 262 -1.24 -6.10 19.17
C ALA A 262 -1.72 -4.87 19.96
N GLY A 263 -0.91 -3.80 20.02
CA GLY A 263 -1.31 -2.53 20.61
C GLY A 263 -2.46 -1.85 19.88
N LEU A 264 -2.36 -1.78 18.54
CA LEU A 264 -3.39 -1.24 17.67
C LEU A 264 -4.66 -2.10 17.71
N GLU A 265 -4.55 -3.42 17.74
CA GLU A 265 -5.68 -4.34 17.90
C GLU A 265 -6.43 -4.11 19.23
N ALA A 266 -5.69 -4.09 20.35
CA ALA A 266 -6.26 -3.81 21.67
C ALA A 266 -6.92 -2.42 21.72
N PHE A 267 -6.28 -1.42 21.12
CA PHE A 267 -6.88 -0.10 20.94
C PHE A 267 -8.16 -0.19 20.11
N CYS A 268 -8.15 -0.75 18.91
CA CYS A 268 -9.34 -0.82 18.06
C CYS A 268 -10.51 -1.55 18.76
N ARG A 269 -10.25 -2.56 19.59
CA ARG A 269 -11.26 -3.32 20.35
C ARG A 269 -11.81 -2.65 21.60
N GLY A 270 -11.33 -1.47 21.98
CA GLY A 270 -11.81 -0.81 23.19
C GLY A 270 -10.97 -1.06 24.44
N GLU A 271 -9.88 -1.82 24.35
CA GLU A 271 -9.11 -2.30 25.51
C GLU A 271 -8.00 -1.33 25.93
N ALA A 272 -7.62 -0.39 25.05
CA ALA A 272 -6.66 0.67 25.33
C ALA A 272 -7.21 2.06 24.94
N ASP A 273 -6.81 3.10 25.68
CA ASP A 273 -7.09 4.50 25.37
C ASP A 273 -6.11 5.04 24.31
N ILE A 274 -4.86 4.58 24.37
CA ILE A 274 -3.78 5.01 23.49
C ILE A 274 -3.04 3.77 22.96
N ALA A 275 -2.87 3.69 21.65
CA ALA A 275 -1.96 2.73 21.01
C ALA A 275 -0.60 3.37 20.72
N ALA A 276 0.47 2.69 21.10
CA ALA A 276 1.84 3.05 20.75
C ALA A 276 2.30 2.22 19.55
N ALA A 277 2.73 2.86 18.47
CA ALA A 277 3.11 2.17 17.24
C ALA A 277 4.41 2.73 16.67
N SER A 278 5.30 1.83 16.28
CA SER A 278 6.59 2.15 15.68
C SER A 278 6.60 2.09 14.14
N ARG A 279 5.40 2.20 13.56
CA ARG A 279 5.11 2.34 12.13
C ARG A 279 3.72 2.99 11.99
N PRO A 280 3.35 3.46 10.79
CA PRO A 280 1.97 3.84 10.53
C PRO A 280 1.00 2.67 10.77
N ILE A 281 -0.21 3.01 11.22
CA ILE A 281 -1.37 2.11 11.22
C ILE A 281 -1.63 1.61 9.79
N GLN A 282 -1.91 0.32 9.65
CA GLN A 282 -2.18 -0.34 8.39
C GLN A 282 -3.67 -0.33 8.05
N SER A 283 -4.01 -0.65 6.81
CA SER A 283 -5.37 -0.57 6.30
C SER A 283 -6.35 -1.54 6.99
N ASP A 284 -5.91 -2.78 7.24
CA ASP A 284 -6.65 -3.78 8.01
C ASP A 284 -6.88 -3.34 9.47
N GLU A 285 -5.90 -2.68 10.09
CA GLU A 285 -6.01 -2.11 11.44
C GLU A 285 -6.99 -0.91 11.49
N ILE A 286 -6.97 -0.04 10.46
CA ILE A 286 -7.97 1.04 10.33
C ILE A 286 -9.38 0.46 10.22
N GLU A 287 -9.54 -0.60 9.42
CA GLU A 287 -10.83 -1.25 9.24
C GLU A 287 -11.33 -1.88 10.55
N LEU A 288 -10.46 -2.58 11.26
CA LEU A 288 -10.77 -3.13 12.58
C LEU A 288 -11.24 -2.02 13.54
N CYS A 289 -10.54 -0.88 13.56
CA CYS A 289 -10.96 0.28 14.35
C CYS A 289 -12.35 0.78 13.94
N ARG A 290 -12.60 0.93 12.64
CA ARG A 290 -13.89 1.39 12.09
C ARG A 290 -15.03 0.45 12.44
N GLU A 291 -14.83 -0.86 12.33
CA GLU A 291 -15.80 -1.90 12.72
C GLU A 291 -16.17 -1.84 14.19
N ASN A 292 -15.23 -1.39 15.04
CA ASN A 292 -15.43 -1.20 16.48
C ASN A 292 -15.79 0.26 16.84
N GLY A 293 -16.18 1.08 15.87
CA GLY A 293 -16.65 2.44 16.10
C GLY A 293 -15.56 3.44 16.49
N ARG A 294 -14.28 3.14 16.20
CA ARG A 294 -13.14 4.03 16.46
C ARG A 294 -12.61 4.63 15.17
N THR A 295 -12.40 5.96 15.19
CA THR A 295 -11.71 6.69 14.11
C THR A 295 -10.34 7.12 14.62
N PRO A 296 -9.27 6.33 14.38
CA PRO A 296 -7.95 6.60 14.93
C PRO A 296 -7.36 7.90 14.37
N GLN A 297 -6.82 8.73 15.25
CA GLN A 297 -6.00 9.89 14.92
C GLN A 297 -4.53 9.59 15.19
N ALA A 298 -3.68 9.88 14.21
CA ALA A 298 -2.24 9.66 14.31
C ALA A 298 -1.54 10.87 14.94
N TYR A 299 -0.72 10.62 15.96
CA TYR A 299 0.15 11.62 16.59
C TYR A 299 1.60 11.18 16.41
N PRO A 300 2.30 11.64 15.37
CA PRO A 300 3.74 11.40 15.24
C PRO A 300 4.47 12.18 16.34
N ILE A 301 5.18 11.46 17.21
CA ILE A 301 5.69 12.02 18.48
C ILE A 301 7.21 12.13 18.53
N ALA A 302 7.91 11.26 17.81
CA ALA A 302 9.37 11.15 17.79
C ALA A 302 9.78 10.44 16.50
N ALA A 303 11.07 10.47 16.20
CA ALA A 303 11.69 9.54 15.27
C ALA A 303 12.64 8.62 16.04
N ASP A 304 12.90 7.45 15.48
CA ASP A 304 13.74 6.41 16.05
C ASP A 304 14.63 5.85 14.96
N ALA A 305 15.91 5.70 15.26
CA ALA A 305 16.86 5.03 14.40
C ALA A 305 16.96 3.57 14.86
N LEU A 306 16.68 2.66 13.94
CA LEU A 306 16.79 1.24 14.22
C LEU A 306 18.26 0.83 14.25
N THR A 307 18.77 0.43 15.40
CA THR A 307 20.16 0.00 15.52
C THR A 307 20.33 -1.43 15.06
N ILE A 308 21.35 -1.69 14.24
CA ILE A 308 21.85 -3.05 14.01
C ILE A 308 22.97 -3.29 15.02
N VAL A 309 22.81 -4.30 15.86
CA VAL A 309 23.71 -4.59 16.96
C VAL A 309 24.21 -6.03 16.90
N ALA A 310 25.43 -6.23 17.36
CA ALA A 310 26.05 -7.53 17.46
C ALA A 310 26.73 -7.70 18.81
N ASN A 311 27.01 -8.94 19.19
CA ASN A 311 27.89 -9.20 20.30
C ASN A 311 29.31 -8.67 20.00
N PRO A 312 30.00 -8.04 20.97
CA PRO A 312 31.38 -7.59 20.78
C PRO A 312 32.36 -8.70 20.35
N ALA A 313 32.08 -9.96 20.67
CA ALA A 313 32.88 -11.12 20.25
C ALA A 313 32.93 -11.33 18.72
N LEU A 314 31.95 -10.83 17.96
CA LEU A 314 31.92 -10.91 16.49
C LEU A 314 32.87 -9.90 15.83
N SER A 315 34.15 -9.87 16.17
CA SER A 315 35.10 -8.80 15.81
C SER A 315 35.26 -8.53 14.31
N PHE A 316 34.85 -9.45 13.42
CA PHE A 316 34.92 -9.26 11.96
C PHE A 316 33.78 -8.37 11.41
N LEU A 317 32.71 -8.14 12.18
CA LEU A 317 31.59 -7.27 11.79
C LEU A 317 31.77 -5.88 12.39
N GLU A 318 32.11 -4.90 11.55
CA GLU A 318 32.15 -3.48 11.93
C GLU A 318 31.20 -2.65 11.05
N ASN A 319 31.20 -2.95 9.76
CA ASN A 319 30.33 -2.35 8.77
C ASN A 319 29.70 -3.46 7.91
N VAL A 320 28.44 -3.29 7.58
CA VAL A 320 27.69 -4.18 6.70
C VAL A 320 26.96 -3.36 5.65
N THR A 321 26.87 -3.86 4.44
CA THR A 321 26.01 -3.26 3.42
C THR A 321 24.55 -3.64 3.61
N GLN A 322 23.62 -2.87 3.05
CA GLN A 322 22.21 -3.30 3.02
C GLN A 322 22.03 -4.65 2.31
N ALA A 323 22.82 -4.94 1.27
CA ALA A 323 22.77 -6.22 0.58
C ALA A 323 23.25 -7.39 1.46
N GLU A 324 24.33 -7.18 2.22
CA GLU A 324 24.80 -8.17 3.21
C GLU A 324 23.79 -8.32 4.35
N LEU A 325 23.15 -7.24 4.82
CA LEU A 325 22.08 -7.33 5.82
C LEU A 325 20.89 -8.16 5.33
N ALA A 326 20.46 -7.98 4.08
CA ALA A 326 19.38 -8.78 3.50
C ALA A 326 19.75 -10.27 3.50
N GLN A 327 20.98 -10.61 3.10
CA GLN A 327 21.48 -11.99 3.15
C GLN A 327 21.56 -12.51 4.59
N ILE A 328 22.13 -11.72 5.52
CA ILE A 328 22.23 -12.07 6.94
C ILE A 328 20.86 -12.38 7.50
N PHE A 329 19.82 -11.57 7.29
CA PHE A 329 18.55 -11.77 7.98
C PHE A 329 17.55 -12.66 7.23
N ALA A 330 17.70 -12.86 5.91
CA ALA A 330 16.68 -13.53 5.11
C ALA A 330 17.16 -14.75 4.30
N GLU A 331 18.47 -14.98 4.16
CA GLU A 331 18.96 -15.95 3.16
C GLU A 331 20.04 -16.91 3.67
N ALA A 332 21.13 -16.40 4.24
CA ALA A 332 22.30 -17.18 4.60
C ALA A 332 22.12 -17.94 5.92
N GLU A 333 22.72 -19.10 6.09
CA GLU A 333 22.79 -19.81 7.37
C GLU A 333 24.13 -19.56 8.08
N THR A 334 25.20 -19.33 7.31
CA THR A 334 26.56 -19.10 7.80
C THR A 334 27.10 -17.72 7.38
N TRP A 335 28.07 -17.17 8.12
CA TRP A 335 28.65 -15.87 7.76
C TRP A 335 29.44 -15.91 6.44
N GLN A 336 30.07 -17.04 6.11
CA GLN A 336 30.83 -17.21 4.87
C GLN A 336 29.94 -17.15 3.61
N GLU A 337 28.69 -17.59 3.69
CA GLU A 337 27.72 -17.49 2.59
C GLU A 337 27.42 -16.04 2.22
N VAL A 338 27.45 -15.12 3.20
CA VAL A 338 27.24 -13.69 2.97
C VAL A 338 28.48 -13.04 2.38
N ASN A 339 29.64 -13.33 2.98
CA ASN A 339 30.91 -12.78 2.56
C ASN A 339 32.01 -13.84 2.72
N PRO A 340 32.68 -14.28 1.63
CA PRO A 340 33.70 -15.32 1.69
C PRO A 340 34.89 -15.04 2.62
N ALA A 341 35.10 -13.78 3.02
CA ALA A 341 36.13 -13.38 3.98
C ALA A 341 35.70 -13.55 5.46
N TRP A 342 34.43 -13.82 5.71
CA TRP A 342 33.87 -14.05 7.05
C TRP A 342 33.97 -15.53 7.45
N PRO A 343 33.92 -15.84 8.76
CA PRO A 343 34.08 -17.22 9.23
C PRO A 343 32.96 -18.15 8.77
N ASP A 344 33.30 -19.41 8.51
CA ASP A 344 32.32 -20.50 8.28
C ASP A 344 31.71 -20.94 9.62
N THR A 345 30.85 -20.10 10.17
CA THR A 345 30.14 -20.33 11.43
C THR A 345 28.69 -19.91 11.28
N PRO A 346 27.75 -20.55 12.02
CA PRO A 346 26.34 -20.19 11.96
C PRO A 346 26.07 -18.75 12.38
N ILE A 347 25.08 -18.12 11.74
CA ILE A 347 24.56 -16.81 12.14
C ILE A 347 23.47 -17.03 13.19
N HIS A 348 23.59 -16.42 14.37
CA HIS A 348 22.54 -16.42 15.39
C HIS A 348 21.80 -15.09 15.37
N ARG A 349 20.52 -15.12 15.01
CA ARG A 349 19.70 -13.92 14.86
C ARG A 349 18.82 -13.74 16.08
N THR A 350 18.73 -12.52 16.58
CA THR A 350 17.75 -12.11 17.58
C THR A 350 16.97 -10.94 17.02
N ILE A 351 15.69 -11.15 16.70
CA ILE A 351 14.87 -10.17 15.99
C ILE A 351 13.59 -9.84 16.75
N PRO A 352 12.97 -8.68 16.49
CA PRO A 352 11.65 -8.39 17.04
C PRO A 352 10.60 -9.43 16.60
N GLY A 353 9.61 -9.66 17.46
CA GLY A 353 8.55 -10.64 17.23
C GLY A 353 7.56 -10.27 16.12
N ALA A 354 6.63 -11.18 15.85
CA ALA A 354 5.68 -11.08 14.74
C ALA A 354 4.71 -9.89 14.84
N ASN A 355 4.44 -9.39 16.05
CA ASN A 355 3.57 -8.23 16.26
C ASN A 355 4.33 -6.90 16.26
N SER A 356 5.65 -6.96 16.07
CA SER A 356 6.52 -5.80 16.17
C SER A 356 6.48 -4.94 14.92
N GLY A 357 6.13 -3.66 15.08
CA GLY A 357 6.31 -2.66 14.04
C GLY A 357 7.78 -2.42 13.67
N THR A 358 8.71 -2.88 14.51
CA THR A 358 10.16 -2.89 14.26
C THR A 358 10.55 -3.92 13.23
N LEU A 359 9.97 -5.12 13.31
CA LEU A 359 10.13 -6.12 12.26
C LEU A 359 9.48 -5.63 10.96
N ASP A 360 8.24 -5.13 11.01
CA ASP A 360 7.55 -4.59 9.82
C ASP A 360 8.38 -3.52 9.12
N PHE A 361 8.88 -2.52 9.87
CA PHE A 361 9.69 -1.44 9.32
C PHE A 361 11.01 -1.96 8.72
N PHE A 362 11.71 -2.85 9.44
CA PHE A 362 12.97 -3.41 8.98
C PHE A 362 12.79 -4.18 7.66
N SER A 363 11.83 -5.11 7.62
CA SER A 363 11.54 -5.90 6.43
C SER A 363 11.11 -5.02 5.25
N GLN A 364 10.23 -4.05 5.49
CA GLN A 364 9.79 -3.13 4.43
C GLN A 364 10.95 -2.31 3.88
N ARG A 365 11.83 -1.81 4.75
CA ARG A 365 12.96 -0.97 4.34
C ARG A 365 14.07 -1.75 3.65
N LEU A 366 14.39 -2.92 4.19
CA LEU A 366 15.50 -3.76 3.74
C LEU A 366 15.14 -4.59 2.51
N LEU A 367 14.00 -5.30 2.55
CA LEU A 367 13.63 -6.28 1.54
C LEU A 367 12.73 -5.70 0.45
N GLN A 368 12.03 -4.59 0.73
CA GLN A 368 11.07 -3.94 -0.19
C GLN A 368 10.16 -4.98 -0.90
N PRO A 369 9.44 -5.82 -0.14
CA PRO A 369 8.76 -6.97 -0.71
C PRO A 369 7.59 -6.53 -1.59
N GLU A 370 7.52 -7.10 -2.79
CA GLU A 370 6.42 -6.89 -3.74
C GLU A 370 5.69 -8.20 -3.99
N LEU A 371 4.35 -8.18 -3.89
CA LEU A 371 3.52 -9.38 -4.08
C LEU A 371 3.77 -10.02 -5.46
N ALA A 372 3.93 -9.21 -6.50
CA ALA A 372 4.20 -9.67 -7.86
C ALA A 372 5.57 -10.31 -8.04
N ALA A 373 6.54 -9.96 -7.19
CA ALA A 373 7.90 -10.47 -7.23
C ALA A 373 8.09 -11.72 -6.34
N LEU A 374 7.07 -12.13 -5.58
CA LEU A 374 7.19 -13.30 -4.72
C LEU A 374 7.44 -14.59 -5.54
N PRO A 375 8.30 -15.48 -5.03
CA PRO A 375 8.47 -16.82 -5.57
C PRO A 375 7.13 -17.54 -5.73
N LYS A 376 7.05 -18.39 -6.76
CA LYS A 376 5.88 -19.21 -7.05
C LYS A 376 5.38 -19.96 -5.81
N ASP A 377 6.30 -20.56 -5.05
CA ASP A 377 5.96 -21.34 -3.86
C ASP A 377 5.32 -20.49 -2.77
N ASP A 378 5.76 -19.25 -2.61
CA ASP A 378 5.22 -18.33 -1.61
C ASP A 378 3.82 -17.88 -1.99
N LEU A 379 3.59 -17.59 -3.28
CA LEU A 379 2.26 -17.28 -3.80
C LEU A 379 1.29 -18.45 -3.67
N VAL A 380 1.74 -19.68 -3.91
CA VAL A 380 0.90 -20.87 -3.71
C VAL A 380 0.56 -21.07 -2.23
N ARG A 381 1.53 -20.90 -1.31
CA ARG A 381 1.26 -20.99 0.13
C ARG A 381 0.28 -19.91 0.59
N LEU A 382 0.48 -18.68 0.13
CA LEU A 382 -0.41 -17.55 0.40
C LEU A 382 -1.84 -17.84 -0.10
N LEU A 383 -1.97 -18.30 -1.34
CA LEU A 383 -3.27 -18.70 -1.90
C LEU A 383 -3.91 -19.80 -1.05
N ALA A 384 -3.17 -20.86 -0.73
CA ALA A 384 -3.65 -22.00 0.04
C ALA A 384 -4.10 -21.64 1.46
N ALA A 385 -3.43 -20.68 2.11
CA ALA A 385 -3.79 -20.20 3.43
C ALA A 385 -5.09 -19.38 3.44
N ASN A 386 -5.50 -18.83 2.29
CA ASN A 386 -6.60 -17.86 2.18
C ASN A 386 -7.84 -18.38 1.43
N ILE A 387 -7.80 -19.60 0.87
CA ILE A 387 -8.94 -20.21 0.18
C ILE A 387 -9.36 -21.53 0.83
N SER A 388 -10.62 -21.91 0.63
CA SER A 388 -11.07 -23.23 1.05
C SER A 388 -10.40 -24.34 0.24
N VAL A 389 -10.18 -25.51 0.86
CA VAL A 389 -9.66 -26.70 0.18
C VAL A 389 -10.51 -27.08 -1.05
N GLY A 390 -11.83 -26.91 -0.97
CA GLY A 390 -12.73 -27.17 -2.10
C GLY A 390 -12.47 -26.24 -3.28
N ARG A 391 -12.29 -24.93 -3.03
CA ARG A 391 -11.91 -23.96 -4.06
C ARG A 391 -10.54 -24.28 -4.64
N GLY A 392 -9.57 -24.62 -3.79
CA GLY A 392 -8.23 -25.02 -4.22
C GLY A 392 -8.22 -26.25 -5.12
N ARG A 393 -9.02 -27.28 -4.80
CA ARG A 393 -9.19 -28.46 -5.68
C ARG A 393 -9.80 -28.11 -7.02
N ALA A 394 -10.78 -27.21 -7.06
CA ALA A 394 -11.34 -26.75 -8.32
C ALA A 394 -10.27 -26.07 -9.18
N LEU A 395 -9.50 -25.14 -8.59
CA LEU A 395 -8.41 -24.47 -9.29
C LEU A 395 -7.33 -25.45 -9.77
N GLU A 396 -6.96 -26.45 -8.97
CA GLU A 396 -5.99 -27.48 -9.35
C GLU A 396 -6.50 -28.36 -10.50
N ARG A 397 -7.80 -28.66 -10.52
CA ARG A 397 -8.47 -29.39 -11.60
C ARG A 397 -8.59 -28.58 -12.89
N ASP A 398 -8.68 -27.26 -12.80
CA ASP A 398 -8.64 -26.38 -13.97
C ASP A 398 -7.25 -26.35 -14.60
N GLN A 399 -6.21 -26.25 -13.78
CA GLN A 399 -4.80 -26.27 -14.19
C GLN A 399 -3.91 -26.61 -12.99
N LEU A 400 -2.87 -27.43 -13.19
CA LEU A 400 -1.98 -27.83 -12.11
C LEU A 400 -1.17 -26.66 -11.55
N PHE A 401 -0.86 -26.67 -10.25
CA PHE A 401 0.11 -25.73 -9.68
C PHE A 401 1.55 -26.17 -9.95
N TYR A 402 1.83 -27.47 -9.87
CA TYR A 402 3.16 -28.04 -10.09
C TYR A 402 3.10 -29.24 -11.04
N PRO A 403 4.19 -29.53 -11.77
CA PRO A 403 4.25 -30.71 -12.63
C PRO A 403 4.31 -32.03 -11.87
N ASP A 404 4.84 -32.01 -10.65
CA ASP A 404 5.28 -33.19 -9.89
C ASP A 404 4.57 -33.39 -8.55
N LYS A 405 3.75 -32.42 -8.12
CA LYS A 405 2.99 -32.48 -6.86
C LYS A 405 1.63 -31.80 -6.97
N LEU A 406 0.70 -32.28 -6.14
CA LEU A 406 -0.62 -31.68 -5.94
C LEU A 406 -0.60 -30.88 -4.64
N VAL A 407 -1.29 -29.73 -4.63
CA VAL A 407 -1.38 -28.80 -3.51
C VAL A 407 -2.67 -29.03 -2.72
N PHE A 408 -3.79 -29.25 -3.41
CA PHE A 408 -5.13 -29.27 -2.79
C PHE A 408 -5.86 -30.61 -2.96
N ASP A 409 -5.45 -31.42 -3.93
CA ASP A 409 -6.01 -32.74 -4.21
C ASP A 409 -5.06 -33.88 -3.82
N SER A 410 -5.60 -35.09 -3.75
CA SER A 410 -4.82 -36.30 -3.50
C SER A 410 -4.48 -37.02 -4.81
N PRO A 411 -3.36 -37.75 -4.89
CA PRO A 411 -3.04 -38.54 -6.08
C PRO A 411 -4.16 -39.51 -6.49
N ALA A 412 -4.85 -40.12 -5.53
CA ALA A 412 -5.95 -41.04 -5.80
C ALA A 412 -7.14 -40.34 -6.47
N ALA A 413 -7.62 -39.24 -5.89
CA ALA A 413 -8.74 -38.47 -6.43
C ALA A 413 -8.39 -37.78 -7.76
N TRP A 414 -7.14 -37.35 -7.94
CA TRP A 414 -6.64 -36.82 -9.20
C TRP A 414 -6.65 -37.88 -10.30
N ASN A 415 -6.10 -39.07 -10.02
CA ASN A 415 -6.08 -40.16 -10.98
C ASN A 415 -7.49 -40.61 -11.37
N GLU A 416 -8.41 -40.67 -10.40
CA GLU A 416 -9.82 -40.96 -10.67
C GLU A 416 -10.44 -39.90 -11.60
N ALA A 417 -10.27 -38.61 -11.29
CA ALA A 417 -10.78 -37.52 -12.12
C ALA A 417 -10.17 -37.51 -13.54
N CYS A 418 -8.87 -37.80 -13.66
CA CYS A 418 -8.20 -37.87 -14.96
C CYS A 418 -8.49 -39.16 -15.73
N SER A 419 -9.05 -40.19 -15.11
CA SER A 419 -9.46 -41.43 -15.78
C SER A 419 -10.79 -41.30 -16.55
N GLN A 420 -11.55 -40.22 -16.29
CA GLN A 420 -12.83 -39.96 -16.96
C GLN A 420 -12.66 -39.78 -18.49
N PRO A 421 -13.73 -40.03 -19.28
CA PRO A 421 -13.73 -39.79 -20.71
C PRO A 421 -13.32 -38.36 -21.07
N LYS A 422 -12.81 -38.14 -22.28
CA LYS A 422 -12.23 -36.85 -22.73
C LYS A 422 -13.16 -35.63 -22.52
N GLY A 423 -14.48 -35.80 -22.57
CA GLY A 423 -15.45 -34.71 -22.35
C GLY A 423 -15.78 -34.41 -20.88
N GLU A 424 -15.41 -35.30 -19.96
CA GLU A 424 -15.70 -35.21 -18.52
C GLU A 424 -14.42 -35.01 -17.69
N ARG A 425 -13.25 -35.20 -18.32
CA ARG A 425 -11.94 -35.01 -17.72
C ARG A 425 -11.65 -33.52 -17.43
N PRO A 426 -11.15 -33.17 -16.24
CA PRO A 426 -10.68 -31.82 -15.95
C PRO A 426 -9.57 -31.34 -16.90
N SER A 427 -9.57 -30.04 -17.24
CA SER A 427 -8.56 -29.46 -18.13
C SER A 427 -7.14 -29.59 -17.58
N GLY A 428 -6.97 -29.51 -16.27
CA GLY A 428 -5.69 -29.63 -15.57
C GLY A 428 -5.00 -30.98 -15.75
N CYS A 429 -5.74 -32.02 -16.15
CA CYS A 429 -5.14 -33.32 -16.51
C CYS A 429 -4.30 -33.26 -17.80
N THR A 430 -4.47 -32.21 -18.61
CA THR A 430 -3.80 -32.06 -19.93
C THR A 430 -3.10 -30.73 -20.12
N ALA A 431 -3.49 -29.70 -19.36
CA ALA A 431 -2.85 -28.39 -19.40
C ALA A 431 -1.47 -28.41 -18.73
N PRO A 432 -0.51 -27.60 -19.20
CA PRO A 432 0.74 -27.40 -18.48
C PRO A 432 0.48 -26.73 -17.11
N PRO A 433 1.35 -26.94 -16.11
CA PRO A 433 1.22 -26.28 -14.82
C PRO A 433 1.27 -24.76 -14.94
N ARG A 434 0.58 -24.07 -14.02
CA ARG A 434 0.56 -22.62 -13.92
C ARG A 434 1.97 -22.04 -13.77
N THR A 435 2.19 -20.95 -14.46
CA THR A 435 3.32 -20.03 -14.29
C THR A 435 3.17 -19.24 -12.98
N GLN A 436 4.26 -18.56 -12.56
CA GLN A 436 4.22 -17.68 -11.40
C GLN A 436 3.24 -16.52 -11.59
N ALA A 437 3.18 -15.94 -12.79
CA ALA A 437 2.27 -14.85 -13.13
C ALA A 437 0.79 -15.27 -13.02
N GLU A 438 0.43 -16.45 -13.55
CA GLU A 438 -0.95 -16.97 -13.43
C GLU A 438 -1.35 -17.22 -11.97
N ILE A 439 -0.41 -17.63 -11.10
CA ILE A 439 -0.69 -17.82 -9.67
C ILE A 439 -0.81 -16.46 -8.96
N TYR A 440 0.02 -15.49 -9.33
CA TYR A 440 -0.13 -14.12 -8.85
C TYR A 440 -1.51 -13.54 -9.20
N ASP A 441 -2.00 -13.75 -10.42
CA ASP A 441 -3.35 -13.34 -10.82
C ASP A 441 -4.43 -14.04 -10.00
N LEU A 442 -4.26 -15.33 -9.69
CA LEU A 442 -5.16 -16.03 -8.76
C LEU A 442 -5.12 -15.45 -7.35
N VAL A 443 -3.95 -15.08 -6.84
CA VAL A 443 -3.83 -14.41 -5.53
C VAL A 443 -4.55 -13.07 -5.56
N LEU A 444 -4.42 -12.29 -6.64
CA LEU A 444 -5.14 -11.04 -6.80
C LEU A 444 -6.67 -11.26 -6.79
N GLN A 445 -7.14 -12.27 -7.53
CA GLN A 445 -8.57 -12.54 -7.69
C GLN A 445 -9.21 -13.18 -6.44
N GLU A 446 -8.53 -14.12 -5.80
CA GLU A 446 -9.12 -14.92 -4.71
C GLU A 446 -8.82 -14.34 -3.33
N VAL A 447 -7.66 -13.71 -3.14
CA VAL A 447 -7.19 -13.24 -1.83
C VAL A 447 -7.29 -11.73 -1.69
N VAL A 448 -6.65 -10.98 -2.59
CA VAL A 448 -6.63 -9.51 -2.54
C VAL A 448 -8.02 -8.94 -2.84
N GLN A 449 -8.72 -9.49 -3.84
CA GLN A 449 -10.06 -9.07 -4.28
C GLN A 449 -10.17 -7.54 -4.44
N PRO A 450 -9.40 -6.94 -5.36
CA PRO A 450 -9.45 -5.51 -5.59
C PRO A 450 -10.80 -5.12 -6.21
N ASN A 451 -11.51 -4.18 -5.58
CA ASN A 451 -12.78 -3.66 -6.06
C ASN A 451 -12.70 -2.15 -6.31
N VAL A 452 -13.28 -1.69 -7.42
CA VAL A 452 -13.38 -0.25 -7.70
C VAL A 452 -14.55 0.31 -6.89
N ALA A 453 -14.23 1.05 -5.84
CA ALA A 453 -15.22 1.66 -4.95
C ALA A 453 -15.78 2.98 -5.50
N ALA A 454 -14.95 3.75 -6.23
CA ALA A 454 -15.36 4.96 -6.93
C ALA A 454 -14.52 5.18 -8.19
N ALA A 455 -15.07 5.86 -9.18
CA ALA A 455 -14.40 6.23 -10.42
C ALA A 455 -14.66 7.70 -10.76
N PHE A 456 -13.64 8.36 -11.30
CA PHE A 456 -13.64 9.77 -11.66
C PHE A 456 -13.17 9.89 -13.10
N SER A 457 -13.88 10.69 -13.89
CA SER A 457 -13.51 10.95 -15.28
C SER A 457 -12.17 11.67 -15.41
N LEU A 458 -11.62 11.73 -16.62
CA LEU A 458 -10.32 12.36 -16.88
C LEU A 458 -10.34 13.84 -16.47
N PHE A 459 -11.39 14.57 -16.84
CA PHE A 459 -11.47 15.99 -16.53
C PHE A 459 -11.73 16.25 -15.05
N ASP A 460 -12.52 15.42 -14.36
CA ASP A 460 -12.64 15.51 -12.90
C ASP A 460 -11.31 15.24 -12.21
N THR A 461 -10.58 14.22 -12.69
CA THR A 461 -9.25 13.86 -12.20
C THR A 461 -8.27 15.03 -12.28
N LEU A 462 -8.31 15.79 -13.39
CA LEU A 462 -7.45 16.94 -13.60
C LEU A 462 -7.91 18.18 -12.82
N ALA A 463 -9.21 18.47 -12.82
CA ALA A 463 -9.75 19.72 -12.26
C ALA A 463 -9.97 19.66 -10.75
N LYS A 464 -10.31 18.48 -10.20
CA LYS A 464 -10.72 18.28 -8.79
C LYS A 464 -9.79 17.34 -8.04
N ARG A 465 -8.50 17.30 -8.42
CA ARG A 465 -7.53 16.37 -7.82
C ARG A 465 -7.48 16.43 -6.29
N GLY A 466 -7.48 17.63 -5.72
CA GLY A 466 -7.44 17.81 -4.26
C GLY A 466 -8.71 17.32 -3.56
N GLU A 467 -9.88 17.53 -4.16
CA GLU A 467 -11.16 17.03 -3.63
C GLU A 467 -11.21 15.50 -3.69
N ILE A 468 -10.79 14.90 -4.81
CA ILE A 468 -10.73 13.44 -4.97
C ILE A 468 -9.76 12.82 -3.95
N GLN A 469 -8.60 13.44 -3.73
CA GLN A 469 -7.65 12.98 -2.72
C GLN A 469 -8.22 13.07 -1.29
N THR A 470 -8.95 14.15 -1.00
CA THR A 470 -9.60 14.33 0.30
C THR A 470 -10.70 13.29 0.52
N LEU A 471 -11.55 13.07 -0.49
CA LEU A 471 -12.61 12.07 -0.50
C LEU A 471 -12.05 10.66 -0.32
N ALA A 472 -10.98 10.31 -1.04
CA ALA A 472 -10.30 9.03 -0.90
C ALA A 472 -9.82 8.84 0.54
N ALA A 473 -9.14 9.83 1.11
CA ALA A 473 -8.64 9.75 2.49
C ALA A 473 -9.77 9.67 3.54
N SER A 474 -10.92 10.31 3.31
CA SER A 474 -12.01 10.36 4.29
C SER A 474 -12.99 9.20 4.20
N GLU A 475 -13.43 8.84 2.99
CA GLU A 475 -14.46 7.81 2.77
C GLU A 475 -13.87 6.42 2.51
N TYR A 476 -12.66 6.36 1.96
CA TYR A 476 -11.99 5.12 1.57
C TYR A 476 -10.57 5.10 2.13
N PRO A 477 -10.38 5.08 3.46
CA PRO A 477 -9.05 5.14 4.07
C PRO A 477 -8.14 3.97 3.66
N ASN A 478 -8.73 2.85 3.23
CA ASN A 478 -8.03 1.67 2.70
C ASN A 478 -8.04 1.61 1.16
N GLY A 479 -8.58 2.65 0.53
CA GLY A 479 -8.69 2.80 -0.90
C GLY A 479 -7.42 3.37 -1.49
N ARG A 480 -6.88 2.70 -2.51
CA ARG A 480 -5.75 3.18 -3.29
C ARG A 480 -6.27 3.99 -4.48
N LEU A 481 -5.90 5.27 -4.53
CA LEU A 481 -6.18 6.12 -5.68
C LEU A 481 -5.24 5.74 -6.83
N GLN A 482 -5.80 5.26 -7.94
CA GLN A 482 -5.04 4.78 -9.10
C GLN A 482 -5.54 5.46 -10.36
N PHE A 483 -4.62 5.87 -11.25
CA PHE A 483 -5.01 6.26 -12.60
C PHE A 483 -5.25 5.01 -13.44
N ARG A 484 -6.42 4.92 -14.06
CA ARG A 484 -6.78 3.84 -14.97
C ARG A 484 -7.00 4.37 -16.37
N SER A 485 -6.56 3.56 -17.33
CA SER A 485 -6.83 3.69 -18.75
C SER A 485 -7.61 2.45 -19.17
N TRP A 486 -8.87 2.63 -19.54
CA TRP A 486 -9.73 1.56 -20.04
C TRP A 486 -9.49 1.29 -21.54
N LEU A 487 -8.82 2.21 -22.23
CA LEU A 487 -8.29 2.02 -23.57
C LEU A 487 -6.85 1.51 -23.46
N SER A 488 -6.63 0.21 -23.68
CA SER A 488 -5.31 -0.38 -23.83
C SER A 488 -5.06 -0.80 -25.28
N LEU A 489 -3.79 -1.02 -25.63
CA LEU A 489 -3.47 -1.64 -26.93
C LEU A 489 -4.14 -3.01 -27.05
N ASP A 490 -4.22 -3.78 -25.97
CA ASP A 490 -4.94 -5.05 -25.95
C ASP A 490 -6.44 -4.87 -26.23
N PHE A 491 -7.09 -3.82 -25.70
CA PHE A 491 -8.49 -3.54 -26.02
C PHE A 491 -8.73 -3.34 -27.54
N ILE A 492 -7.73 -2.79 -28.24
CA ILE A 492 -7.80 -2.52 -29.69
C ILE A 492 -7.46 -3.77 -30.51
N VAL A 493 -6.53 -4.60 -30.03
CA VAL A 493 -5.92 -5.68 -30.81
C VAL A 493 -6.51 -7.06 -30.50
N THR A 494 -7.10 -7.25 -29.31
CA THR A 494 -7.71 -8.52 -28.90
C THR A 494 -9.21 -8.48 -29.17
N PRO A 495 -9.75 -9.42 -29.98
CA PRO A 495 -11.20 -9.48 -30.21
C PRO A 495 -11.92 -9.77 -28.90
N GLN A 496 -12.80 -8.86 -28.50
CA GLN A 496 -13.72 -9.01 -27.36
C GLN A 496 -14.82 -10.01 -27.74
N SER A 497 -14.50 -11.29 -27.83
CA SER A 497 -15.48 -12.37 -27.86
C SER A 497 -15.59 -12.98 -26.47
N SER A 498 -16.77 -12.74 -25.87
CA SER A 498 -17.34 -13.22 -24.60
C SER A 498 -16.63 -14.35 -23.87
#